data_AF-A0A7S2HQV5-F1
#
_entry.id   AF-A0A7S2HQV5-F1
#
_cell.length_a   1.000
_cell.length_b   1.000
_cell.length_c   1.000
_cell.angle_alpha   90.00
_cell.angle_beta   90.00
_cell.angle_gamma   90.00
#
_symmetry.space_group_name_H-M   'P 1'
#
loop_
_entity.id
_entity.type
_entity.pdbx_description
1 polymer ?
#
loop_
_entity_poly.entity_id
_entity_poly.type
_entity_poly.pdbx_seq_one_letter_code
_entity_poly.pdbx_strand_id
1 'polypeptide(L)'
;DEFDDKFGFHRIAMRAGLEGDIVPRTYTTKDEALRSISPDEVDILFIKNPISTFGKGIQVISVQDLRTFDVAPGHVIQEGVTRNVALFRGARVVVRVHLVMMYGRLYCHHRGFVQVHNEPFDPLSTSEEVQVSHSNYTTHLLDMRMPFRTPPFLDAESIEELWGKDVFPLESVA
;
A
#
# COMPACT_ATOMS: atom_id res chain seq x y z
N ASP A 1 8.39 -14.49 -7.13
CA ASP A 1 9.25 -14.25 -5.96
C ASP A 1 9.65 -12.79 -5.77
N GLU A 2 10.09 -12.06 -6.81
CA GLU A 2 10.54 -10.64 -6.66
C GLU A 2 9.42 -9.62 -6.33
N PHE A 3 8.14 -10.01 -6.40
CA PHE A 3 7.00 -9.12 -6.15
C PHE A 3 6.31 -9.34 -4.80
N ASP A 4 6.63 -10.44 -4.10
CA ASP A 4 5.88 -10.86 -2.90
C ASP A 4 6.53 -10.38 -1.58
N ASP A 5 7.72 -9.77 -1.66
CA ASP A 5 8.38 -9.18 -0.51
C ASP A 5 8.58 -7.66 -0.67
N LYS A 6 8.64 -6.95 0.46
CA LYS A 6 8.71 -5.47 0.47
C LYS A 6 10.02 -4.92 -0.11
N PHE A 7 11.14 -5.67 -0.07
CA PHE A 7 12.39 -5.24 -0.71
C PHE A 7 12.29 -5.35 -2.23
N GLY A 8 11.74 -6.45 -2.73
CA GLY A 8 11.47 -6.66 -4.13
C GLY A 8 10.63 -5.52 -4.72
N PHE A 9 9.50 -5.21 -4.07
CA PHE A 9 8.65 -4.10 -4.45
C PHE A 9 9.36 -2.74 -4.39
N HIS A 10 10.09 -2.44 -3.30
CA HIS A 10 10.86 -1.19 -3.18
C HIS A 10 11.84 -1.00 -4.35
N ARG A 11 12.61 -2.04 -4.72
CA ARG A 11 13.55 -1.96 -5.84
C ARG A 11 12.87 -1.67 -7.16
N ILE A 12 11.68 -2.24 -7.38
CA ILE A 12 10.89 -2.01 -8.59
C ILE A 12 10.34 -0.58 -8.60
N ALA A 13 9.76 -0.13 -7.49
CA ALA A 13 9.21 1.23 -7.35
C ALA A 13 10.30 2.30 -7.56
N MET A 14 11.49 2.10 -6.98
CA MET A 14 12.64 2.97 -7.15
C MET A 14 13.10 3.01 -8.62
N ARG A 15 13.27 1.84 -9.28
CA ARG A 15 13.67 1.77 -10.70
C ARG A 15 12.66 2.41 -11.64
N ALA A 16 11.37 2.33 -11.30
CA ALA A 16 10.29 2.95 -12.06
C ALA A 16 10.08 4.44 -11.74
N GLY A 17 10.83 5.01 -10.78
CA GLY A 17 10.71 6.42 -10.38
C GLY A 17 9.39 6.75 -9.67
N LEU A 18 8.78 5.78 -8.98
CA LEU A 18 7.47 5.92 -8.34
C LEU A 18 7.54 6.34 -6.87
N GLU A 19 8.72 6.25 -6.24
CA GLU A 19 8.90 6.60 -4.83
C GLU A 19 8.85 8.10 -4.58
N GLY A 20 8.20 8.50 -3.48
CA GLY A 20 7.97 9.90 -3.09
C GLY A 20 6.75 10.53 -3.75
N ASP A 21 6.14 9.89 -4.73
CA ASP A 21 4.92 10.35 -5.41
C ASP A 21 3.76 9.36 -5.19
N ILE A 22 3.79 8.22 -5.90
CA ILE A 22 2.74 7.21 -5.83
C ILE A 22 3.02 6.19 -4.71
N VAL A 23 4.29 5.91 -4.44
CA VAL A 23 4.75 4.98 -3.42
C VAL A 23 5.53 5.73 -2.35
N PRO A 24 5.31 5.50 -1.04
CA PRO A 24 6.13 6.11 0.00
C PRO A 24 7.59 5.68 -0.13
N ARG A 25 8.54 6.62 0.07
CA ARG A 25 9.96 6.29 0.05
C ARG A 25 10.24 5.18 1.06
N THR A 26 11.02 4.20 0.63
CA THR A 26 11.39 3.05 1.45
C THR A 26 12.91 2.95 1.48
N TYR A 27 13.45 2.60 2.63
CA TYR A 27 14.89 2.53 2.88
C TYR A 27 15.23 1.15 3.40
N THR A 28 16.40 0.67 3.00
CA THR A 28 16.89 -0.68 3.34
C THR A 28 17.81 -0.66 4.55
N THR A 29 18.32 0.53 4.91
CA THR A 29 19.19 0.74 6.05
C THR A 29 18.83 2.02 6.81
N LYS A 30 19.14 2.04 8.10
CA LYS A 30 18.96 3.22 8.95
C LYS A 30 19.81 4.41 8.49
N ASP A 31 21.03 4.17 8.04
CA ASP A 31 21.93 5.24 7.56
C ASP A 31 21.46 5.88 6.26
N GLU A 32 20.84 5.10 5.37
CA GLU A 32 20.18 5.61 4.17
C GLU A 32 18.98 6.49 4.53
N ALA A 33 18.12 6.00 5.43
CA ALA A 33 16.96 6.74 5.92
C ALA A 33 17.38 8.07 6.59
N LEU A 34 18.35 8.04 7.51
CA LEU A 34 18.83 9.23 8.23
C LEU A 34 19.46 10.29 7.32
N ARG A 35 20.02 9.90 6.18
CA ARG A 35 20.60 10.84 5.19
C ARG A 35 19.56 11.44 4.26
N SER A 36 18.46 10.73 4.02
CA SER A 36 17.48 11.07 2.99
C SER A 36 16.23 11.76 3.55
N ILE A 37 15.84 11.42 4.78
CA ILE A 37 14.64 11.96 5.41
C ILE A 37 14.92 13.37 5.94
N SER A 38 14.09 14.32 5.50
CA SER A 38 13.96 15.61 6.15
C SER A 38 12.93 15.53 7.29
N PRO A 39 13.25 15.93 8.53
CA PRO A 39 12.30 15.95 9.65
C PRO A 39 11.04 16.79 9.39
N ASP A 40 11.10 17.74 8.46
CA ASP A 40 9.97 18.61 8.11
C ASP A 40 9.05 17.98 7.04
N GLU A 41 9.44 16.85 6.45
CA GLU A 41 8.68 16.17 5.39
C GLU A 41 7.91 14.96 5.92
N VAL A 42 8.46 14.28 6.91
CA VAL A 42 7.98 12.97 7.38
C VAL A 42 7.81 13.02 8.90
N ASP A 43 6.60 12.69 9.37
CA ASP A 43 6.31 12.71 10.80
C ASP A 43 6.65 11.36 11.46
N ILE A 44 6.24 10.26 10.81
CA ILE A 44 6.38 8.89 11.31
C ILE A 44 6.99 7.96 10.26
N LEU A 45 7.57 6.86 10.75
CA LEU A 45 8.15 5.79 9.96
C LEU A 45 7.54 4.45 10.37
N PHE A 46 7.37 3.59 9.38
CA PHE A 46 7.00 2.20 9.57
C PHE A 46 8.21 1.29 9.43
N ILE A 47 8.50 0.51 10.46
CA ILE A 47 9.53 -0.53 10.42
C ILE A 47 8.83 -1.86 10.16
N LYS A 48 9.14 -2.51 9.04
CA LYS A 48 8.41 -3.70 8.58
C LYS A 48 9.35 -4.85 8.30
N ASN A 49 8.97 -6.05 8.74
CA ASN A 49 9.56 -7.26 8.20
C ASN A 49 9.16 -7.40 6.71
N PRO A 50 10.10 -7.72 5.81
CA PRO A 50 9.85 -7.74 4.37
C PRO A 50 8.78 -8.76 3.96
N ILE A 51 8.65 -9.86 4.69
CA ILE A 51 7.81 -11.01 4.31
C ILE A 51 6.53 -11.08 5.17
N SER A 52 6.44 -10.30 6.27
CA SER A 52 5.25 -10.35 7.13
C SER A 52 3.99 -9.78 6.45
N THR A 53 2.84 -10.36 6.79
CA THR A 53 1.51 -9.98 6.26
C THR A 53 0.57 -9.54 7.39
N PHE A 54 -0.54 -8.89 7.04
CA PHE A 54 -1.61 -8.46 7.98
C PHE A 54 -1.15 -7.51 9.08
N GLY A 55 -0.18 -6.64 8.79
CA GLY A 55 0.33 -5.66 9.76
C GLY A 55 1.16 -6.27 10.90
N LYS A 56 1.31 -7.60 10.97
CA LYS A 56 2.01 -8.26 12.07
C LYS A 56 3.47 -7.84 12.15
N GLY A 57 3.86 -7.39 13.34
CA GLY A 57 5.24 -6.98 13.65
C GLY A 57 5.65 -5.68 12.96
N ILE A 58 4.71 -4.87 12.47
CA ILE A 58 5.01 -3.52 12.03
C ILE A 58 5.14 -2.64 13.26
N GLN A 59 6.27 -1.94 13.37
CA GLN A 59 6.47 -0.93 14.39
C GLN A 59 6.30 0.45 13.75
N VAL A 60 5.73 1.37 14.52
CA VAL A 60 5.57 2.77 14.11
C VAL A 60 6.39 3.62 15.05
N ILE A 61 7.26 4.45 14.50
CA ILE A 61 8.14 5.34 15.27
C ILE A 61 8.06 6.74 14.70
N SER A 62 8.39 7.76 15.51
CA SER A 62 8.60 9.09 14.96
C SER A 62 9.92 9.14 14.17
N VAL A 63 10.05 10.09 13.25
CA VAL A 63 11.33 10.33 12.56
C VAL A 63 12.44 10.71 13.54
N GLN A 64 12.11 11.40 14.64
CA GLN A 64 13.07 11.79 15.67
C GLN A 64 13.66 10.57 16.37
N ASP A 65 12.84 9.56 16.63
CA ASP A 65 13.25 8.33 17.31
C ASP A 65 14.14 7.44 16.45
N LEU A 66 14.15 7.61 15.12
CA LEU A 66 14.95 6.77 14.22
C LEU A 66 16.43 6.73 14.63
N ARG A 67 16.97 7.84 15.14
CA ARG A 67 18.39 7.94 15.56
C ARG A 67 18.73 6.97 16.69
N THR A 68 17.84 6.76 17.64
CA THR A 68 18.07 5.91 18.81
C THR A 68 17.43 4.53 18.67
N PHE A 69 16.44 4.39 17.78
CA PHE A 69 15.76 3.14 17.53
C PHE A 69 16.69 2.11 16.86
N ASP A 70 16.66 0.87 17.34
CA ASP A 70 17.44 -0.23 16.75
C ASP A 70 16.60 -0.94 15.68
N VAL A 71 17.01 -0.80 14.42
CA VAL A 71 16.32 -1.43 13.29
C VAL A 71 16.87 -2.83 13.11
N ALA A 72 16.04 -3.83 13.41
CA ALA A 72 16.44 -5.22 13.27
C ALA A 72 16.94 -5.52 11.84
N PRO A 73 18.02 -6.31 11.68
CA PRO A 73 18.56 -6.64 10.37
C PRO A 73 17.50 -7.20 9.41
N GLY A 74 17.55 -6.77 8.16
CA GLY A 74 16.62 -7.20 7.12
C GLY A 74 15.21 -6.65 7.24
N HIS A 75 14.94 -5.65 8.09
CA HIS A 75 13.70 -4.87 8.05
C HIS A 75 13.81 -3.73 7.04
N VAL A 76 12.66 -3.29 6.52
CA VAL A 76 12.55 -2.07 5.72
C VAL A 76 12.03 -0.93 6.58
N ILE A 77 12.47 0.29 6.28
CA ILE A 77 12.01 1.54 6.88
C ILE A 77 11.20 2.26 5.81
N GLN A 78 9.92 2.53 6.03
CA GLN A 78 9.07 3.19 5.04
C GLN A 78 8.44 4.44 5.63
N GLU A 79 8.38 5.51 4.83
CA GLU A 79 7.73 6.75 5.23
C GLU A 79 6.25 6.54 5.50
N GLY A 80 5.76 7.19 6.57
CA GLY A 80 4.35 7.25 6.85
C GLY A 80 3.65 8.30 5.99
N VAL A 81 2.54 7.91 5.35
CA VAL A 81 1.66 8.86 4.67
C VAL A 81 0.75 9.49 5.71
N THR A 82 1.09 10.70 6.14
CA THR A 82 0.38 11.44 7.20
C THR A 82 -0.38 12.66 6.69
N ARG A 83 0.02 13.18 5.51
CA ARG A 83 -0.56 14.36 4.86
C ARG A 83 -1.53 13.94 3.77
N ASN A 84 -2.61 14.70 3.59
CA ASN A 84 -3.62 14.49 2.54
C ASN A 84 -4.24 13.07 2.54
N VAL A 85 -4.31 12.42 3.71
CA VAL A 85 -4.93 11.11 3.86
C VAL A 85 -6.45 11.25 3.77
N ALA A 86 -7.07 10.51 2.87
CA ALA A 86 -8.52 10.40 2.82
C ALA A 86 -9.04 9.65 4.06
N LEU A 87 -9.96 10.28 4.79
CA LEU A 87 -10.55 9.73 6.00
C LEU A 87 -12.03 9.39 5.79
N PHE A 88 -12.49 8.30 6.40
CA PHE A 88 -13.90 7.98 6.50
C PHE A 88 -14.36 8.17 7.93
N ARG A 89 -15.24 9.16 8.16
CA ARG A 89 -15.74 9.52 9.51
C ARG A 89 -14.61 9.77 10.53
N GLY A 90 -13.51 10.37 10.08
CA GLY A 90 -12.35 10.68 10.91
C GLY A 90 -11.37 9.52 11.11
N ALA A 91 -11.66 8.32 10.61
CA ALA A 91 -10.76 7.18 10.68
C ALA A 91 -10.02 6.93 9.35
N ARG A 92 -8.84 6.31 9.45
CA ARG A 92 -8.05 5.88 8.28
C ARG A 92 -8.73 4.71 7.59
N VAL A 93 -8.55 4.64 6.27
CA VAL A 93 -9.06 3.53 5.45
C VAL A 93 -7.94 2.85 4.67
N VAL A 94 -8.11 1.55 4.45
CA VAL A 94 -7.29 0.74 3.55
C VAL A 94 -8.19 0.18 2.46
N VAL A 95 -7.87 0.48 1.21
CA VAL A 95 -8.58 -0.04 0.05
C VAL A 95 -7.86 -1.29 -0.43
N ARG A 96 -8.58 -2.41 -0.56
CA ARG A 96 -8.07 -3.61 -1.24
C ARG A 96 -8.71 -3.75 -2.60
N VAL A 97 -7.86 -3.77 -3.61
CA VAL A 97 -8.20 -4.03 -5.01
C VAL A 97 -7.65 -5.40 -5.41
N HIS A 98 -8.34 -6.08 -6.33
CA HIS A 98 -7.90 -7.38 -6.83
C HIS A 98 -7.45 -7.22 -8.27
N LEU A 99 -6.22 -7.63 -8.55
CA LEU A 99 -5.62 -7.61 -9.87
C LEU A 99 -5.33 -9.04 -10.31
N VAL A 100 -5.61 -9.36 -11.58
CA VAL A 100 -5.31 -10.65 -12.19
C VAL A 100 -4.38 -10.42 -13.36
N MET A 101 -3.26 -11.14 -13.42
CA MET A 101 -2.37 -11.13 -14.58
C MET A 101 -2.58 -12.41 -15.38
N MET A 102 -2.98 -12.29 -16.64
CA MET A 102 -3.23 -13.44 -17.52
C MET A 102 -2.75 -13.11 -18.93
N TYR A 103 -1.96 -14.02 -19.52
CA TYR A 103 -1.37 -13.87 -20.86
C TYR A 103 -0.63 -12.52 -21.07
N GLY A 104 0.12 -12.09 -20.05
CA GLY A 104 0.88 -10.83 -20.09
C GLY A 104 0.01 -9.57 -20.01
N ARG A 105 -1.29 -9.70 -19.70
CA ARG A 105 -2.21 -8.58 -19.50
C ARG A 105 -2.66 -8.50 -18.06
N LEU A 106 -2.89 -7.28 -17.57
CA LEU A 106 -3.35 -7.01 -16.21
C LEU A 106 -4.83 -6.64 -16.24
N TYR A 107 -5.61 -7.23 -15.35
CA TYR A 107 -7.04 -7.01 -15.19
C TYR A 107 -7.33 -6.59 -13.74
N CYS A 108 -8.28 -5.68 -13.54
CA CYS A 108 -8.76 -5.23 -12.25
C CYS A 108 -10.22 -5.67 -12.05
N HIS A 109 -10.50 -6.30 -10.92
CA HIS A 109 -11.86 -6.66 -10.55
C HIS A 109 -12.65 -5.40 -10.15
N HIS A 110 -13.89 -5.26 -10.62
CA HIS A 110 -14.72 -4.07 -10.36
C HIS A 110 -15.14 -3.92 -8.88
N ARG A 111 -15.06 -4.99 -8.08
CA ARG A 111 -15.23 -4.92 -6.63
C ARG A 111 -13.92 -5.00 -5.90
N GLY A 112 -13.76 -4.08 -4.96
CA GLY A 112 -12.80 -4.18 -3.89
C GLY A 112 -13.51 -4.22 -2.54
N PHE A 113 -12.74 -4.02 -1.49
CA PHE A 113 -13.30 -3.70 -0.19
C PHE A 113 -12.48 -2.62 0.50
N VAL A 114 -13.17 -1.82 1.31
CA VAL A 114 -12.56 -0.83 2.17
C VAL A 114 -12.57 -1.37 3.60
N GLN A 115 -11.42 -1.34 4.24
CA GLN A 115 -11.25 -1.61 5.65
C GLN A 115 -11.11 -0.29 6.38
N VAL A 116 -12.02 0.00 7.29
CA VAL A 116 -12.01 1.23 8.08
C VAL A 116 -11.40 0.92 9.43
N HIS A 117 -10.38 1.68 9.83
CA HIS A 117 -9.80 1.62 11.17
C HIS A 117 -10.83 2.04 12.21
N ASN A 118 -10.76 1.49 13.42
CA ASN A 118 -11.72 1.86 14.47
C ASN A 118 -11.31 3.11 15.25
N GLU A 119 -10.02 3.42 15.25
CA GLU A 119 -9.50 4.59 15.94
C GLU A 119 -9.53 5.83 15.03
N PRO A 120 -9.84 7.02 15.59
CA PRO A 120 -9.64 8.28 14.89
C PRO A 120 -8.21 8.41 14.40
N PHE A 121 -8.04 8.88 13.17
CA PHE A 121 -6.72 9.08 12.61
C PHE A 121 -6.03 10.27 13.27
N ASP A 122 -4.83 10.02 13.78
CA ASP A 122 -3.88 11.04 14.23
C ASP A 122 -2.59 10.90 13.43
N PRO A 123 -2.21 11.90 12.61
CA PRO A 123 -1.02 11.82 11.76
C PRO A 123 0.30 11.71 12.54
N LEU A 124 0.33 12.14 13.81
CA LEU A 124 1.53 12.10 14.65
C LEU A 124 1.58 10.87 15.56
N SER A 125 0.50 10.09 15.59
CA SER A 125 0.42 8.91 16.46
C SER A 125 1.35 7.81 15.98
N THR A 126 2.16 7.29 16.91
CA THR A 126 2.98 6.09 16.74
C THR A 126 2.29 4.82 17.27
N SER A 127 0.99 4.89 17.58
CA SER A 127 0.21 3.71 17.99
C SER A 127 -0.05 2.79 16.80
N GLU A 128 0.17 1.49 17.01
CA GLU A 128 -0.16 0.46 16.03
C GLU A 128 -1.66 0.45 15.76
N GLU A 129 -2.50 0.66 16.76
CA GLU A 129 -3.96 0.70 16.67
C GLU A 129 -4.46 1.80 15.72
N VAL A 130 -3.86 2.99 15.79
CA VAL A 130 -4.20 4.12 14.92
C VAL A 130 -3.69 3.90 13.50
N GLN A 131 -2.43 3.45 13.36
CA GLN A 131 -1.74 3.50 12.07
C GLN A 131 -1.78 2.20 11.26
N VAL A 132 -1.89 1.04 11.93
CA VAL A 132 -1.64 -0.28 11.33
C VAL A 132 -2.78 -1.26 11.59
N SER A 133 -3.34 -1.30 12.78
CA SER A 133 -4.04 -2.49 13.30
C SER A 133 -5.17 -2.96 12.39
N HIS A 134 -5.12 -4.26 12.09
CA HIS A 134 -6.12 -4.96 11.28
C HIS A 134 -7.13 -5.76 12.14
N SER A 135 -7.00 -5.71 13.47
CA SER A 135 -7.65 -6.68 14.36
C SER A 135 -9.15 -6.47 14.53
N ASN A 136 -9.71 -5.33 14.13
CA ASN A 136 -11.13 -5.03 14.34
C ASN A 136 -11.80 -4.23 13.20
N TYR A 137 -11.32 -4.33 11.96
CA TYR A 137 -11.87 -3.52 10.88
C TYR A 137 -13.37 -3.72 10.67
N THR A 138 -14.06 -2.60 10.42
CA THR A 138 -15.33 -2.66 9.69
C THR A 138 -15.00 -2.75 8.19
N THR A 139 -15.47 -3.83 7.56
CA THR A 139 -15.26 -4.05 6.12
C THR A 139 -16.50 -3.63 5.34
N HIS A 140 -16.31 -2.77 4.34
CA HIS A 140 -17.35 -2.34 3.41
C HIS A 140 -16.99 -2.80 1.99
N LEU A 141 -18.00 -3.27 1.25
CA LEU A 141 -17.82 -3.53 -0.17
C LEU A 141 -17.64 -2.21 -0.92
N LEU A 142 -16.69 -2.19 -1.84
CA LEU A 142 -16.44 -1.07 -2.73
C LEU A 142 -16.78 -1.46 -4.16
N ASP A 143 -17.79 -0.80 -4.73
CA ASP A 143 -18.06 -0.86 -6.17
C ASP A 143 -17.17 0.17 -6.86
N MET A 144 -16.05 -0.31 -7.41
CA MET A 144 -15.10 0.50 -8.16
C MET A 144 -15.60 0.59 -9.60
N ARG A 145 -16.62 1.43 -9.82
CA ARG A 145 -17.03 1.84 -11.17
C ARG A 145 -15.98 2.77 -11.76
N MET A 146 -14.81 2.21 -12.04
CA MET A 146 -13.70 2.92 -12.66
C MET A 146 -14.01 3.09 -14.16
N PRO A 147 -13.74 4.25 -14.75
CA PRO A 147 -13.94 4.48 -16.19
C PRO A 147 -12.77 3.88 -16.98
N PHE A 148 -12.65 2.55 -17.06
CA PHE A 148 -11.73 1.91 -17.99
C PHE A 148 -12.52 1.18 -19.08
N ARG A 149 -12.19 1.47 -20.34
CA ARG A 149 -12.79 0.81 -21.51
C ARG A 149 -12.18 -0.57 -21.68
N THR A 150 -13.00 -1.55 -22.00
CA THR A 150 -12.56 -2.91 -22.37
C THR A 150 -11.95 -2.91 -23.79
N PRO A 151 -10.64 -3.16 -23.98
CA PRO A 151 -10.04 -3.41 -25.28
C PRO A 151 -10.61 -4.65 -25.99
N PRO A 152 -10.60 -4.65 -27.34
CA PRO A 152 -11.49 -5.48 -28.16
C PRO A 152 -10.94 -6.88 -28.51
N PHE A 153 -10.03 -7.46 -27.73
CA PHE A 153 -9.29 -8.67 -28.14
C PHE A 153 -9.36 -9.88 -27.20
N LEU A 154 -10.31 -9.88 -26.28
CA LEU A 154 -10.93 -11.10 -25.76
C LEU A 154 -12.43 -10.85 -25.93
N ASP A 155 -13.14 -11.75 -26.60
CA ASP A 155 -14.59 -11.60 -26.64
C ASP A 155 -15.10 -11.56 -25.19
N ALA A 156 -16.05 -10.67 -24.93
CA ALA A 156 -16.63 -10.53 -23.60
C ALA A 156 -17.16 -11.88 -23.09
N GLU A 157 -17.59 -12.76 -24.01
CA GLU A 157 -18.05 -14.12 -23.73
C GLU A 157 -17.01 -14.99 -23.02
N SER A 158 -15.72 -15.00 -23.42
CA SER A 158 -14.71 -15.87 -22.79
C SER A 158 -14.29 -15.44 -21.38
N ILE A 159 -14.46 -14.15 -21.01
CA ILE A 159 -14.21 -13.67 -19.64
C ILE A 159 -15.50 -13.80 -18.80
N GLU A 160 -16.67 -13.54 -19.39
CA GLU A 160 -17.97 -13.66 -18.73
C GLU A 160 -18.29 -15.12 -18.34
N GLU A 161 -17.97 -16.10 -19.19
CA GLU A 161 -18.22 -17.53 -18.94
C GLU A 161 -17.36 -18.08 -17.80
N LEU A 162 -16.23 -17.43 -17.53
CA LEU A 162 -15.17 -17.92 -16.65
C LEU A 162 -15.25 -17.23 -15.28
N TRP A 163 -15.61 -15.93 -15.22
CA TRP A 163 -15.54 -15.09 -14.00
C TRP A 163 -16.73 -14.12 -13.80
N GLY A 164 -17.75 -14.11 -14.68
CA GLY A 164 -18.89 -13.18 -14.61
C GLY A 164 -18.57 -11.75 -15.12
N LYS A 165 -19.59 -10.88 -15.18
CA LYS A 165 -19.58 -9.52 -15.83
C LYS A 165 -18.71 -8.44 -15.14
N ASP A 166 -17.71 -8.87 -14.38
CA ASP A 166 -17.27 -8.19 -13.16
C ASP A 166 -15.75 -7.84 -13.18
N VAL A 167 -15.08 -7.92 -14.34
CA VAL A 167 -13.63 -7.68 -14.48
C VAL A 167 -13.32 -6.81 -15.69
N PHE A 168 -12.42 -5.83 -15.54
CA PHE A 168 -11.98 -4.94 -16.63
C PHE A 168 -10.45 -4.93 -16.75
N PRO A 169 -9.87 -4.92 -17.97
CA PRO A 169 -8.42 -4.78 -18.18
C PRO A 169 -7.91 -3.39 -17.76
N LEU A 170 -6.70 -3.32 -17.22
CA LEU A 170 -5.96 -2.08 -17.00
C LEU A 170 -5.10 -1.80 -18.23
N GLU A 171 -5.36 -0.68 -18.92
CA GLU A 171 -4.49 -0.24 -20.01
C GLU A 171 -3.15 0.25 -19.45
N SER A 172 -2.07 0.04 -20.20
CA SER A 172 -0.77 0.64 -19.93
C SER A 172 -0.87 2.14 -20.19
N VAL A 173 -0.73 2.96 -19.15
CA VAL A 173 -0.43 4.38 -19.34
C VAL A 173 0.99 4.45 -19.89
N ALA A 174 1.10 4.76 -21.18
CA ALA A 174 2.36 5.05 -21.86
C ALA A 174 2.85 6.46 -21.50
#